data_AF-A0A957Y136-F1
#
_entry.id   AF-A0A957Y136-F1
#
_cell.length_a   1.000
_cell.length_b   1.000
_cell.length_c   1.000
_cell.angle_alpha   90.00
_cell.angle_beta   90.00
_cell.angle_gamma   90.00
#
_symmetry.space_group_name_H-M   'P 1'
#
loop_
_entity.id
_entity.type
_entity.pdbx_description
1 polymer ?
#
loop_
_entity_poly.entity_id
_entity_poly.type
_entity_poly.pdbx_seq_one_letter_code
_entity_poly.pdbx_strand_id
1 'polypeptide(L)'
;MTQVVVLFLDGVGLGSDDPAVNPLAAAEIPVLIELLDGARPLQSVGRVSGSQASLVPTDATLGVAGKPQSASGQATLVTGLNVPQMIGGHYGPRPNKQIRAILEGTTLFSQAMAGGASV
;
A
#
# COMPACT_ATOMS: atom_id res chain seq x y z
N MET A 1 -21.21 -8.95 12.38
CA MET A 1 -19.91 -8.38 12.78
C MET A 1 -19.17 -7.97 11.52
N THR A 2 -18.62 -6.77 11.49
CA THR A 2 -17.80 -6.30 10.36
C THR A 2 -16.37 -6.80 10.56
N GLN A 3 -15.79 -7.43 9.54
CA GLN A 3 -14.39 -7.85 9.52
C GLN A 3 -13.66 -7.03 8.45
N VAL A 4 -12.44 -6.61 8.76
CA VAL A 4 -11.59 -5.85 7.83
C VAL A 4 -10.34 -6.67 7.57
N VAL A 5 -10.04 -6.90 6.29
CA VAL A 5 -8.79 -7.53 5.84
C VAL A 5 -7.93 -6.46 5.21
N VAL A 6 -6.67 -6.37 5.66
CA VAL A 6 -5.66 -5.53 5.04
C VAL A 6 -4.64 -6.43 4.37
N LEU A 7 -4.48 -6.30 3.05
CA LEU A 7 -3.55 -7.09 2.24
C LEU A 7 -2.43 -6.19 1.70
N PHE A 8 -1.18 -6.57 1.95
CA PHE A 8 -0.01 -5.92 1.38
C PHE A 8 0.64 -6.84 0.36
N LEU A 9 0.70 -6.40 -0.89
CA LEU A 9 1.34 -7.13 -1.98
C LEU A 9 2.68 -6.47 -2.32
N ASP A 10 3.77 -6.96 -1.71
CA ASP A 10 5.10 -6.41 -1.94
C ASP A 10 5.58 -6.64 -3.38
N GLY A 11 6.29 -5.68 -3.94
CA GLY A 11 6.86 -5.75 -5.28
C GLY A 11 5.86 -5.58 -6.43
N VAL A 12 4.58 -5.30 -6.16
CA VAL A 12 3.56 -5.09 -7.18
C VAL A 12 3.06 -3.65 -7.16
N GLY A 13 3.10 -2.99 -8.32
CA GLY A 13 2.62 -1.63 -8.50
C GLY A 13 1.83 -1.49 -9.80
N LEU A 14 1.17 -0.35 -9.96
CA LEU A 14 0.44 0.00 -11.18
C LEU A 14 1.47 0.31 -12.28
N GLY A 15 1.66 -0.62 -13.22
CA GLY A 15 2.55 -0.48 -14.38
C GLY A 15 1.82 -0.28 -15.70
N SER A 16 2.57 -0.30 -16.81
CA SER A 16 2.04 -0.25 -18.18
C SER A 16 1.14 -1.44 -18.50
N ASP A 17 0.31 -1.32 -19.53
CA ASP A 17 -0.47 -2.44 -20.08
C ASP A 17 0.41 -3.34 -20.95
N ASP A 18 1.45 -3.91 -20.34
CA ASP A 18 2.37 -4.84 -20.99
C ASP A 18 2.49 -6.11 -20.14
N PRO A 19 1.86 -7.23 -20.57
CA PRO A 19 1.93 -8.51 -19.87
C PRO A 19 3.35 -9.06 -19.69
N ALA A 20 4.35 -8.61 -20.46
CA ALA A 20 5.72 -9.07 -20.33
C ALA A 20 6.44 -8.45 -19.11
N VAL A 21 5.98 -7.31 -18.61
CA VAL A 21 6.64 -6.59 -17.50
C VAL A 21 5.72 -6.27 -16.32
N ASN A 22 4.40 -6.22 -16.53
CA ASN A 22 3.42 -5.88 -15.49
C ASN A 22 2.58 -7.11 -15.11
N PRO A 23 2.75 -7.68 -13.90
CA PRO A 23 1.96 -8.83 -13.48
C PRO A 23 0.46 -8.55 -13.42
N LEU A 24 0.04 -7.30 -13.18
CA LEU A 24 -1.38 -6.91 -13.20
C LEU A 24 -1.97 -6.84 -14.62
N ALA A 25 -1.14 -6.73 -15.66
CA ALA A 25 -1.56 -6.87 -17.05
C ALA A 25 -1.66 -8.34 -17.47
N ALA A 26 -0.73 -9.18 -17.02
CA ALA A 26 -0.68 -10.60 -17.36
C ALA A 26 -1.70 -11.47 -16.60
N ALA A 27 -2.02 -11.13 -15.35
CA ALA A 27 -2.82 -11.99 -14.49
C ALA A 27 -4.31 -12.05 -14.87
N GLU A 28 -4.92 -13.21 -14.67
CA GLU A 28 -6.38 -13.38 -14.66
C GLU A 28 -6.92 -13.00 -13.28
N ILE A 29 -7.50 -11.81 -13.18
CA ILE A 29 -8.01 -11.21 -11.93
C ILE A 29 -9.47 -10.77 -12.05
N PRO A 30 -10.39 -11.64 -12.50
CA PRO A 30 -11.77 -11.26 -12.84
C PRO A 30 -12.52 -10.61 -11.67
N VAL A 31 -12.34 -11.12 -10.45
CA VAL A 31 -12.98 -10.58 -9.24
C VAL A 31 -12.52 -9.15 -8.96
N LEU A 32 -11.22 -8.86 -9.10
CA LEU A 32 -10.71 -7.51 -8.84
C LEU A 32 -11.18 -6.52 -9.93
N ILE A 33 -11.23 -6.98 -11.18
CA ILE A 33 -11.74 -6.18 -12.30
C ILE A 33 -13.23 -5.87 -12.11
N GLU A 34 -14.04 -6.84 -11.70
CA GLU A 34 -15.47 -6.65 -11.42
C GLU A 34 -15.69 -5.65 -10.28
N LEU A 35 -14.96 -5.79 -9.16
CA LEU A 35 -15.02 -4.84 -8.04
C LEU A 35 -14.65 -3.41 -8.44
N LEU A 36 -13.80 -3.26 -9.47
CA LEU A 36 -13.37 -1.98 -10.04
C LEU A 36 -14.21 -1.56 -11.26
N ASP A 37 -15.47 -2.00 -11.35
CA ASP A 37 -16.42 -1.66 -12.41
C ASP A 37 -15.87 -1.94 -13.83
N GLY A 38 -15.14 -3.05 -13.98
CA GLY A 38 -14.54 -3.48 -15.24
C GLY A 38 -13.14 -2.93 -15.50
N ALA A 39 -12.59 -2.10 -14.60
CA ALA A 39 -11.26 -1.53 -14.77
C ALA A 39 -10.15 -2.49 -14.27
N ARG A 40 -9.17 -2.74 -15.14
CA ARG A 40 -7.92 -3.42 -14.74
C ARG A 40 -7.00 -2.43 -14.02
N PRO A 41 -6.37 -2.78 -12.89
CA PRO A 41 -5.51 -1.86 -12.13
C PRO A 41 -4.17 -1.61 -12.84
N LEU A 42 -4.18 -0.76 -13.85
CA LEU A 42 -3.03 -0.33 -14.65
C LEU A 42 -2.70 1.14 -14.38
N GLN A 43 -1.47 1.55 -14.68
CA GLN A 43 -1.02 2.94 -14.49
C GLN A 43 -1.87 3.95 -15.27
N SER A 44 -2.29 3.59 -16.49
CA SER A 44 -3.07 4.45 -17.39
C SER A 44 -4.51 4.67 -16.93
N VAL A 45 -5.06 3.79 -16.10
CA VAL A 45 -6.45 3.87 -15.62
C VAL A 45 -6.64 5.02 -14.62
N GLY A 46 -5.61 5.34 -13.84
CA GLY A 46 -5.69 6.40 -12.85
C GLY A 46 -6.64 6.05 -11.71
N ARG A 47 -7.37 7.06 -11.22
CA ARG A 47 -8.30 6.89 -10.10
C ARG A 47 -9.65 6.34 -10.58
N VAL A 48 -10.16 5.32 -9.89
CA VAL A 48 -11.50 4.77 -10.07
C VAL A 48 -12.28 4.94 -8.77
N SER A 49 -13.53 5.35 -8.86
CA SER A 49 -14.46 5.44 -7.74
C SER A 49 -15.76 4.76 -8.13
N GLY A 50 -15.81 3.46 -7.90
CA GLY A 50 -16.94 2.61 -8.23
C GLY A 50 -17.92 2.44 -7.09
N SER A 51 -18.97 1.67 -7.34
CA SER A 51 -20.01 1.37 -6.35
C SER A 51 -19.54 0.44 -5.22
N GLN A 52 -18.60 -0.47 -5.52
CA GLN A 52 -18.09 -1.48 -4.60
C GLN A 52 -16.66 -1.23 -4.13
N ALA A 53 -15.79 -0.70 -4.99
CA ALA A 53 -14.40 -0.43 -4.66
C ALA A 53 -13.88 0.87 -5.31
N SER A 54 -12.73 1.32 -4.83
CA SER A 54 -11.99 2.43 -5.40
C SER A 54 -10.55 2.02 -5.67
N LEU A 55 -10.01 2.47 -6.80
CA LEU A 55 -8.59 2.40 -7.12
C LEU A 55 -7.99 3.79 -6.92
N VAL A 56 -7.00 3.89 -6.04
CA VAL A 56 -6.29 5.14 -5.81
C VAL A 56 -4.81 4.92 -6.13
N PRO A 57 -4.32 5.45 -7.27
CA PRO A 57 -2.89 5.47 -7.53
C PRO A 57 -2.17 6.27 -6.44
N THR A 58 -1.07 5.71 -5.94
CA THR A 58 -0.26 6.31 -4.87
C THR A 58 1.19 6.38 -5.29
N ASP A 59 1.84 7.50 -4.97
CA ASP A 59 3.28 7.64 -5.13
C ASP A 59 4.02 6.81 -4.07
N ALA A 60 4.62 5.70 -4.50
CA ALA A 60 5.40 4.83 -3.61
C ALA A 60 6.64 5.54 -3.04
N THR A 61 7.12 6.63 -3.68
CA THR A 61 8.26 7.40 -3.19
C THR A 61 7.88 8.39 -2.09
N LEU A 62 6.58 8.69 -1.92
CA LEU A 62 6.06 9.64 -0.94
C LEU A 62 6.74 11.02 -1.02
N GLY A 63 7.11 11.44 -2.24
CA GLY A 63 7.89 12.66 -2.49
C GLY A 63 9.34 12.64 -1.98
N VAL A 64 9.85 11.48 -1.54
CA VAL A 64 11.23 11.31 -1.05
C VAL A 64 12.08 10.63 -2.11
N ALA A 65 13.22 11.25 -2.45
CA ALA A 65 14.11 10.77 -3.48
C ALA A 65 14.67 9.36 -3.16
N GLY A 66 14.94 8.59 -4.22
CA GLY A 66 15.49 7.24 -4.15
C GLY A 66 14.45 6.14 -4.42
N LYS A 67 14.92 4.90 -4.48
CA LYS A 67 14.05 3.74 -4.72
C LYS A 67 13.22 3.45 -3.47
N PRO A 68 11.89 3.33 -3.56
CA PRO A 68 11.06 2.97 -2.41
C PRO A 68 11.48 1.62 -1.83
N GLN A 69 11.38 1.49 -0.51
CA GLN A 69 11.82 0.31 0.23
C GLN A 69 10.74 -0.20 1.19
N SER A 70 10.67 -1.53 1.35
CA SER A 70 9.56 -2.18 2.05
C SER A 70 9.44 -1.80 3.53
N ALA A 71 10.54 -1.59 4.28
CA ALA A 71 10.43 -1.31 5.72
C ALA A 71 9.87 0.08 6.00
N SER A 72 10.39 1.12 5.34
CA SER A 72 9.88 2.48 5.48
C SER A 72 8.50 2.66 4.83
N GLY A 73 8.23 1.99 3.71
CA GLY A 73 6.92 2.01 3.04
C GLY A 73 5.82 1.35 3.89
N GLN A 74 6.03 0.14 4.38
CA GLN A 74 5.04 -0.55 5.22
C GLN A 74 4.84 0.16 6.57
N ALA A 75 5.90 0.71 7.16
CA ALA A 75 5.76 1.53 8.36
C ALA A 75 4.87 2.76 8.10
N THR A 76 4.97 3.37 6.92
CA THR A 76 4.06 4.47 6.52
C THR A 76 2.62 3.99 6.45
N LEU A 77 2.36 2.83 5.82
CA LEU A 77 1.00 2.28 5.69
C LEU A 77 0.32 2.04 7.04
N VAL A 78 1.06 1.53 8.02
CA VAL A 78 0.48 1.18 9.34
C VAL A 78 0.49 2.34 10.34
N THR A 79 1.30 3.38 10.14
CA THR A 79 1.37 4.53 11.07
C THR A 79 0.64 5.77 10.55
N GLY A 80 0.41 5.87 9.23
CA GLY A 80 -0.11 7.08 8.60
C GLY A 80 0.92 8.22 8.53
N LEU A 81 2.20 7.97 8.87
CA LEU A 81 3.27 8.96 8.86
C LEU A 81 4.19 8.76 7.65
N ASN A 82 4.73 9.83 7.07
CA ASN A 82 5.74 9.72 6.00
C ASN A 82 7.10 9.26 6.58
N VAL A 83 7.25 7.96 6.81
CA VAL A 83 8.43 7.38 7.47
C VAL A 83 9.72 7.63 6.69
N PRO A 84 9.79 7.47 5.35
CA PRO A 84 10.98 7.84 4.59
C PRO A 84 11.41 9.28 4.85
N GLN A 85 10.47 10.23 4.90
CA GLN A 85 10.80 11.63 5.18
C GLN A 85 11.36 11.80 6.61
N MET A 86 10.75 11.15 7.60
CA MET A 86 11.16 11.25 9.00
C MET A 86 12.56 10.67 9.28
N ILE A 87 12.97 9.63 8.54
CA ILE A 87 14.27 8.98 8.71
C ILE A 87 15.33 9.46 7.69
N GLY A 88 14.98 10.39 6.81
CA GLY A 88 15.88 10.99 5.82
C GLY A 88 16.08 10.18 4.53
N GLY A 89 15.25 9.16 4.28
CA GLY A 89 15.30 8.37 3.05
C GLY A 89 14.55 7.05 3.14
N HIS A 90 14.48 6.35 2.01
CA HIS A 90 13.91 5.01 1.96
C HIS A 90 14.84 3.98 2.61
N TYR A 91 14.28 3.05 3.38
CA TYR A 91 15.05 2.03 4.09
C TYR A 91 14.36 0.67 4.09
N GLY A 92 15.14 -0.40 3.96
CA GLY A 92 14.68 -1.79 3.93
C GLY A 92 15.83 -2.80 3.97
N PRO A 93 15.53 -4.12 4.01
CA PRO A 93 14.18 -4.70 3.95
C PRO A 93 13.48 -4.81 5.31
N ARG A 94 14.22 -4.68 6.44
CA ARG A 94 13.67 -4.78 7.80
C ARG A 94 13.73 -3.44 8.54
N PRO A 95 12.85 -3.18 9.52
CA PRO A 95 12.91 -1.97 10.34
C PRO A 95 14.25 -1.80 11.07
N ASN A 96 14.92 -0.66 10.83
CA ASN A 96 16.04 -0.21 11.66
C ASN A 96 15.55 0.34 13.02
N LYS A 97 16.48 0.80 13.85
CA LYS A 97 16.16 1.36 15.17
C LYS A 97 15.17 2.53 15.11
N GLN A 98 15.32 3.44 14.15
CA GLN A 98 14.43 4.61 14.00
C GLN A 98 13.01 4.18 13.60
N ILE A 99 12.87 3.27 12.64
CA ILE A 99 11.57 2.75 12.20
C ILE A 99 10.89 1.98 13.34
N ARG A 100 11.63 1.16 14.10
CA ARG A 100 11.09 0.45 15.26
C ARG A 100 10.53 1.41 16.30
N ALA A 101 11.26 2.48 16.62
CA ALA A 101 10.79 3.50 17.55
C ALA A 101 9.51 4.20 17.07
N ILE A 102 9.34 4.40 15.76
CA ILE A 102 8.09 4.94 15.19
C ILE A 102 6.96 3.90 15.34
N LEU A 103 7.23 2.63 15.07
CA LEU A 103 6.24 1.53 15.17
C LEU A 103 5.81 1.22 16.62
N GLU A 104 6.66 1.52 17.61
CA GLU A 104 6.31 1.45 19.04
C GLU A 104 5.28 2.52 19.45
N GLY A 105 5.07 3.53 18.59
CA GLY A 105 4.03 4.55 18.76
C GLY A 105 2.64 4.07 18.36
N THR A 106 1.82 5.02 17.88
CA THR A 106 0.45 4.74 17.45
C THR A 106 0.43 4.22 16.01
N THR A 107 -0.25 3.09 15.80
CA THR A 107 -0.50 2.48 14.50
C THR A 107 -2.01 2.38 14.24
N LEU A 108 -2.40 2.08 13.00
CA LEU A 108 -3.79 1.74 12.63
C LEU A 108 -4.32 0.61 13.52
N PHE A 109 -3.51 -0.41 13.76
CA PHE A 109 -3.87 -1.58 14.55
C PHE A 109 -3.97 -1.29 16.04
N SER A 110 -3.06 -0.49 16.61
CA SER A 110 -3.16 -0.10 18.02
C SER A 110 -4.39 0.78 18.27
N GLN A 111 -4.73 1.67 17.32
CA GLN A 111 -5.96 2.46 17.39
C GLN A 111 -7.21 1.57 17.30
N ALA A 112 -7.21 0.58 16.41
CA ALA A 112 -8.31 -0.38 16.31
C ALA A 112 -8.51 -1.15 17.62
N MET A 113 -7.43 -1.65 18.23
CA MET A 113 -7.49 -2.32 19.55
C MET A 113 -7.99 -1.39 20.65
N ALA A 114 -7.52 -0.14 20.69
CA ALA A 114 -8.01 0.86 21.65
C ALA A 114 -9.51 1.17 21.47
N GLY A 115 -10.02 1.04 20.24
CA GLY A 115 -11.45 1.14 19.91
C GLY A 115 -12.26 -0.14 20.18
N GLY A 116 -11.66 -1.19 20.76
CA GLY A 116 -12.32 -2.44 21.10
C GLY A 116 -12.33 -3.50 19.99
N ALA A 117 -11.61 -3.29 18.89
CA ALA A 117 -11.45 -4.32 17.86
C ALA A 117 -10.44 -5.40 18.32
N SER A 118 -10.66 -6.64 17.88
CA SER A 118 -9.63 -7.68 17.93
C SER A 118 -8.77 -7.56 16.67
N VAL A 119 -7.45 -7.54 16.84
CA VAL A 119 -6.46 -7.48 15.75
C VAL A 119 -5.55 -8.68 15.80
#